data_AF-A0A9P9JBI7-F1
#
_entry.id   AF-A0A9P9JBI7-F1
#
_cell.length_a   1.000
_cell.length_b   1.000
_cell.length_c   1.000
_cell.angle_alpha   90.00
_cell.angle_beta   90.00
_cell.angle_gamma   90.00
#
_symmetry.space_group_name_H-M   'P 1'
#
loop_
_entity.id
_entity.type
_entity.pdbx_description
1 polymer ?
#
loop_
_entity_poly.entity_id
_entity_poly.type
_entity_poly.pdbx_seq_one_letter_code
_entity_poly.pdbx_strand_id
1 'polypeptide(L)'
;MAASPDYPICTICGIRLFEASCHKERTFGSGPFPWAPDVWKTLGTVLTGPHWPTYGKGPVSSDSVRRYSATPSWYPAGMDIHPLGPRVSTQVLYSAGSHDGFNPTTEQHWYFGIHSACEDIANLVMSRSREARIRSMGDLWMILDQRCAKTESEHFFGTPFLPEIPENLPGEPLELSLSRYYLPFDAIPGDQADARGFYEWYEDDPLFVPDLTRRIISNLQKYEPGDEAASQSVKKFEDVPHEIKDDILDKLLDQPLSLDCTYSIPPSYWKQAFFNIPFLWDLDKSILDEKMLEAKSAGIEWDWEKITRQLMTPVAICGQSDDGDPMPWNYDQVGLAVPHGLNNRRRIWQILEEMYPNDVGLEDEED
;
A
#
# COMPACT_ATOMS: atom_id res chain seq x y z
N MET A 1 22.66 -2.19 24.27
CA MET A 1 23.27 -2.30 22.93
C MET A 1 22.15 -2.78 22.03
N ALA A 2 21.62 -1.92 21.17
CA ALA A 2 20.58 -2.32 20.23
C ALA A 2 21.19 -3.32 19.24
N ALA A 3 20.56 -4.48 19.08
CA ALA A 3 20.97 -5.47 18.11
C ALA A 3 20.78 -4.90 16.70
N SER A 4 21.70 -5.22 15.79
CA SER A 4 21.46 -4.98 14.37
C SER A 4 20.25 -5.82 13.94
N PRO A 5 19.28 -5.28 13.20
CA PRO A 5 18.29 -6.09 12.52
C PRO A 5 19.05 -7.08 11.63
N ASP A 6 18.67 -8.34 11.76
CA ASP A 6 19.27 -9.44 10.99
C ASP A 6 18.81 -9.45 9.52
N TYR A 7 18.02 -8.47 9.07
CA TYR A 7 17.37 -8.49 7.76
C TYR A 7 17.00 -7.08 7.24
N PRO A 8 16.98 -6.89 5.91
CA PRO A 8 16.45 -5.68 5.27
C PRO A 8 14.91 -5.59 5.37
N ILE A 9 14.38 -4.37 5.50
CA ILE A 9 12.94 -4.08 5.59
C ILE A 9 12.53 -3.19 4.41
N CYS A 10 11.35 -3.43 3.85
CA CYS A 10 10.78 -2.54 2.84
C CYS A 10 10.35 -1.21 3.48
N THR A 11 10.96 -0.11 3.05
CA THR A 11 10.69 1.23 3.60
C THR A 11 9.25 1.71 3.35
N ILE A 12 8.55 1.15 2.35
CA ILE A 12 7.14 1.50 2.04
C ILE A 12 6.16 0.75 2.95
N CYS A 13 6.24 -0.59 3.02
CA CYS A 13 5.17 -1.39 3.62
C CYS A 13 5.53 -1.99 4.99
N GLY A 14 6.78 -1.82 5.45
CA GLY A 14 7.27 -2.32 6.72
C GLY A 14 7.50 -3.83 6.80
N ILE A 15 7.24 -4.57 5.72
CA ILE A 15 7.47 -6.02 5.66
C ILE A 15 8.92 -6.33 5.31
N ARG A 16 9.42 -7.45 5.83
CA ARG A 16 10.77 -7.97 5.53
C ARG A 16 10.98 -8.18 4.03
N LEU A 17 12.19 -7.88 3.61
CA LEU A 17 12.72 -8.27 2.31
C LEU A 17 13.40 -9.65 2.47
N PHE A 18 12.78 -10.70 1.91
CA PHE A 18 13.21 -12.09 2.11
C PHE A 18 14.37 -12.44 1.17
N GLU A 19 15.39 -13.12 1.67
CA GLU A 19 16.43 -13.67 0.80
C GLU A 19 15.81 -14.80 -0.06
N ALA A 20 16.12 -14.84 -1.36
CA ALA A 20 15.56 -15.86 -2.26
C ALA A 20 15.94 -17.30 -1.85
N SER A 21 16.99 -17.46 -1.03
CA SER A 21 17.46 -18.74 -0.47
C SER A 21 16.40 -19.40 0.44
N CYS A 22 15.55 -18.61 1.13
CA CYS A 22 14.54 -19.08 2.06
C CYS A 22 13.46 -19.97 1.40
N HIS A 23 13.31 -19.87 0.08
CA HIS A 23 12.36 -20.69 -0.69
C HIS A 23 12.96 -22.00 -1.21
N LYS A 24 14.29 -22.16 -1.20
CA LYS A 24 14.95 -23.37 -1.71
C LYS A 24 14.69 -24.60 -0.85
N GLU A 25 14.33 -24.43 0.43
CA GLU A 25 13.99 -25.54 1.32
C GLU A 25 12.54 -26.04 1.15
N ARG A 26 11.66 -25.25 0.51
CA ARG A 26 10.36 -25.75 0.04
C ARG A 26 10.57 -26.39 -1.32
N THR A 27 10.85 -27.70 -1.33
CA THR A 27 10.91 -28.51 -2.56
C THR A 27 9.57 -28.47 -3.28
N PHE A 28 9.36 -27.49 -4.16
CA PHE A 28 8.27 -27.52 -5.11
C PHE A 28 8.64 -28.53 -6.20
N GLY A 29 7.84 -29.58 -6.34
CA GLY A 29 8.00 -30.59 -7.38
C GLY A 29 8.07 -29.95 -8.77
N SER A 30 8.76 -30.60 -9.70
CA SER A 30 9.14 -30.14 -11.04
C SER A 30 7.97 -29.89 -12.02
N GLY A 31 7.01 -29.06 -11.63
CA GLY A 31 5.96 -28.47 -12.47
C GLY A 31 6.19 -26.98 -12.71
N PRO A 32 5.37 -26.30 -13.55
CA PRO A 32 5.37 -24.84 -13.61
C PRO A 32 5.19 -24.29 -12.20
N PHE A 33 6.01 -23.29 -11.83
CA PHE A 33 6.04 -22.74 -10.46
C PHE A 33 4.60 -22.50 -9.97
N PRO A 34 4.11 -23.27 -8.98
CA PRO A 34 2.83 -22.94 -8.36
C PRO A 34 2.97 -21.53 -7.80
N TRP A 35 1.92 -20.71 -7.96
CA TRP A 35 1.85 -19.41 -7.30
C TRP A 35 2.23 -19.60 -5.83
N ALA A 36 3.26 -18.88 -5.40
CA ALA A 36 3.75 -18.91 -4.04
C ALA A 36 3.54 -17.50 -3.49
N PRO A 37 2.70 -17.35 -2.46
CA PRO A 37 2.17 -16.07 -2.05
C PRO A 37 3.23 -15.16 -1.42
N ASP A 38 4.43 -15.68 -1.19
CA ASP A 38 5.56 -15.03 -0.55
C ASP A 38 6.71 -14.67 -1.53
N VAL A 39 6.66 -15.12 -2.78
CA VAL A 39 7.74 -14.88 -3.78
C VAL A 39 7.96 -13.39 -4.05
N TRP A 40 6.89 -12.59 -4.02
CA TRP A 40 6.97 -11.14 -4.21
C TRP A 40 7.92 -10.47 -3.22
N LYS A 41 8.14 -11.07 -2.04
CA LYS A 41 9.03 -10.54 -1.01
C LYS A 41 10.51 -10.77 -1.27
N THR A 42 10.84 -11.63 -2.25
CA THR A 42 12.22 -11.94 -2.66
C THR A 42 12.75 -11.01 -3.75
N LEU A 43 11.86 -10.24 -4.39
CA LEU A 43 12.19 -9.30 -5.44
C LEU A 43 12.22 -7.90 -4.86
N GLY A 44 13.41 -7.27 -4.95
CA GLY A 44 13.65 -5.95 -4.43
C GLY A 44 13.96 -4.94 -5.53
N THR A 45 13.63 -3.69 -5.23
CA THR A 45 14.19 -2.52 -5.89
C THR A 45 14.98 -1.73 -4.85
N VAL A 46 16.15 -1.24 -5.24
CA VAL A 46 16.89 -0.22 -4.50
C VAL A 46 16.66 1.13 -5.15
N LEU A 47 16.15 2.07 -4.37
CA LEU A 47 16.09 3.48 -4.72
C LEU A 47 17.29 4.21 -4.12
N THR A 48 17.87 5.14 -4.88
CA THR A 48 18.90 6.05 -4.38
C THR A 48 18.79 7.40 -5.08
N GLY A 49 19.13 8.46 -4.37
CA GLY A 49 19.00 9.83 -4.82
C GLY A 49 19.72 10.77 -3.86
N PRO A 50 19.61 12.09 -4.08
CA PRO A 50 20.24 13.06 -3.18
C PRO A 50 19.54 13.05 -1.82
N HIS A 51 20.27 13.44 -0.78
CA HIS A 51 19.74 13.56 0.58
C HIS A 51 19.43 15.04 0.91
N TRP A 52 18.28 15.31 1.51
CA TRP A 52 17.88 16.65 1.95
C TRP A 52 17.60 16.69 3.46
N PRO A 53 18.65 16.88 4.30
CA PRO A 53 18.52 16.78 5.74
C PRO A 53 17.72 17.92 6.40
N THR A 54 17.53 19.08 5.74
CA THR A 54 17.06 20.29 6.42
C THR A 54 16.41 21.31 5.48
N TYR A 55 15.15 21.68 5.75
CA TYR A 55 14.45 22.91 5.34
C TYR A 55 14.38 23.31 3.85
N GLY A 56 14.83 22.45 2.93
CA GLY A 56 14.67 22.69 1.51
C GLY A 56 13.24 22.45 1.07
N LYS A 57 12.56 23.46 0.50
CA LYS A 57 11.41 23.20 -0.39
C LYS A 57 11.94 22.39 -1.56
N GLY A 58 11.76 21.07 -1.53
CA GLY A 58 12.27 20.19 -2.58
C GLY A 58 11.60 20.49 -3.92
N PRO A 59 12.38 20.60 -5.01
CA PRO A 59 11.92 20.01 -6.24
C PRO A 59 12.93 18.96 -6.67
N VAL A 60 12.45 17.73 -6.76
CA VAL A 60 13.16 16.70 -7.51
C VAL A 60 12.37 16.42 -8.77
N SER A 61 12.97 16.73 -9.91
CA SER A 61 12.62 16.03 -11.14
C SER A 61 12.88 14.54 -10.91
N SER A 62 11.96 13.67 -11.31
CA SER A 62 12.13 12.20 -11.21
C SER A 62 13.49 11.69 -11.72
N ASP A 63 14.16 12.47 -12.56
CA ASP A 63 15.47 12.18 -13.15
C ASP A 63 16.63 12.07 -12.15
N SER A 64 16.51 12.62 -10.93
CA SER A 64 17.59 12.51 -9.93
C SER A 64 17.50 11.27 -9.05
N VAL A 65 16.39 10.51 -9.13
CA VAL A 65 16.21 9.26 -8.39
C VAL A 65 16.58 8.09 -9.29
N ARG A 66 17.61 7.34 -8.90
CA ARG A 66 18.04 6.13 -9.59
C ARG A 66 17.39 4.91 -8.98
N ARG A 67 17.10 3.94 -9.84
CA ARG A 67 16.41 2.70 -9.48
C ARG A 67 17.23 1.53 -9.98
N TYR A 68 17.37 0.53 -9.13
CA TYR A 68 18.12 -0.67 -9.44
C TYR A 68 17.35 -1.90 -9.00
N SER A 69 17.25 -2.90 -9.87
CA SER A 69 16.80 -4.23 -9.45
C SER A 69 17.81 -4.79 -8.45
N ALA A 70 17.31 -5.40 -7.39
CA ALA A 70 18.16 -5.94 -6.33
C ALA A 70 17.54 -7.18 -5.67
N THR A 71 18.37 -7.99 -5.04
CA THR A 71 17.92 -9.10 -4.19
C THR A 71 18.27 -8.83 -2.74
N PRO A 72 17.37 -9.12 -1.78
CA PRO A 72 17.67 -9.02 -0.36
C PRO A 72 18.74 -10.04 0.05
N SER A 73 19.60 -9.67 0.99
CA SER A 73 20.51 -10.60 1.67
C SER A 73 20.59 -10.30 3.17
N TRP A 74 20.74 -11.35 3.98
CA TRP A 74 20.63 -11.26 5.44
C TRP A 74 21.98 -11.08 6.15
N TYR A 75 23.08 -11.53 5.54
CA TYR A 75 24.39 -11.53 6.21
C TYR A 75 25.50 -10.97 5.30
N PRO A 76 25.94 -9.71 5.50
CA PRO A 76 25.26 -8.67 6.29
C PRO A 76 23.93 -8.23 5.65
N ALA A 77 22.99 -7.76 6.48
CA ALA A 77 21.67 -7.29 6.06
C ALA A 77 21.80 -6.14 5.05
N GLY A 78 21.15 -6.29 3.89
CA GLY A 78 21.20 -5.30 2.82
C GLY A 78 20.62 -5.81 1.51
N MET A 79 20.95 -5.11 0.43
CA MET A 79 20.44 -5.38 -0.91
C MET A 79 21.61 -5.56 -1.87
N ASP A 80 21.62 -6.67 -2.61
CA ASP A 80 22.58 -6.95 -3.67
C ASP A 80 22.05 -6.37 -4.99
N ILE A 81 22.71 -5.32 -5.51
CA ILE A 81 22.28 -4.63 -6.73
C ILE A 81 22.66 -5.43 -7.99
N HIS A 82 21.71 -5.64 -8.90
CA HIS A 82 21.94 -6.36 -10.16
C HIS A 82 22.30 -5.44 -11.35
N PRO A 83 23.01 -5.96 -12.37
CA PRO A 83 23.55 -7.33 -12.50
C PRO A 83 24.94 -7.54 -11.88
N LEU A 84 25.68 -6.46 -11.58
CA LEU A 84 27.06 -6.50 -11.07
C LEU A 84 27.30 -5.43 -9.98
N GLY A 85 26.22 -4.89 -9.43
CA GLY A 85 26.29 -3.83 -8.44
C GLY A 85 26.78 -4.36 -7.09
N PRO A 86 27.27 -3.47 -6.23
CA PRO A 86 27.68 -3.88 -4.90
C PRO A 86 26.48 -4.18 -4.01
N ARG A 87 26.77 -4.85 -2.90
CA ARG A 87 25.86 -4.86 -1.76
C ARG A 87 25.81 -3.47 -1.14
N VAL A 88 24.60 -3.02 -0.82
CA VAL A 88 24.35 -1.78 -0.08
C VAL A 88 23.54 -2.08 1.17
N SER A 89 23.88 -1.43 2.27
CA SER A 89 23.00 -1.40 3.45
C SER A 89 21.91 -0.38 3.18
N THR A 90 20.67 -0.74 3.48
CA THR A 90 19.52 0.13 3.30
C THR A 90 19.33 1.00 4.55
N GLN A 91 18.79 2.20 4.37
CA GLN A 91 18.49 3.12 5.48
C GLN A 91 19.74 3.42 6.32
N VAL A 92 20.88 3.57 5.63
CA VAL A 92 22.13 4.10 6.17
C VAL A 92 22.52 5.31 5.34
N LEU A 93 22.87 6.41 6.00
CA LEU A 93 23.35 7.60 5.32
C LEU A 93 24.80 7.41 4.86
N TYR A 94 25.02 7.41 3.56
CA TYR A 94 26.34 7.27 2.95
C TYR A 94 26.95 8.64 2.65
N SER A 95 28.27 8.76 2.86
CA SER A 95 29.04 9.96 2.48
C SER A 95 29.58 9.83 1.06
N ALA A 96 29.91 10.96 0.44
CA ALA A 96 30.54 10.94 -0.88
C ALA A 96 31.85 10.11 -0.84
N GLY A 97 31.96 9.12 -1.72
CA GLY A 97 33.14 8.26 -1.84
C GLY A 97 33.25 7.13 -0.80
N SER A 98 32.21 6.88 0.02
CA SER A 98 32.25 5.78 0.99
C SER A 98 32.03 4.39 0.39
N HIS A 99 31.76 4.28 -0.92
CA HIS A 99 31.59 3.00 -1.62
C HIS A 99 32.48 2.95 -2.87
N ASP A 100 33.43 2.01 -2.90
CA ASP A 100 34.50 1.93 -3.90
C ASP A 100 34.05 1.57 -5.32
N GLY A 101 32.78 1.21 -5.53
CA GLY A 101 32.29 0.76 -6.85
C GLY A 101 31.04 1.47 -7.38
N PHE A 102 30.31 2.17 -6.51
CA PHE A 102 28.98 2.67 -6.86
C PHE A 102 28.64 3.89 -6.02
N ASN A 103 29.11 5.04 -6.46
CA ASN A 103 28.68 6.31 -5.90
C ASN A 103 27.88 7.07 -6.97
N PRO A 104 26.54 7.03 -6.90
CA PRO A 104 25.71 7.69 -7.91
C PRO A 104 25.77 9.22 -7.81
N THR A 105 26.18 9.77 -6.66
CA THR A 105 26.15 11.20 -6.35
C THR A 105 27.48 11.69 -5.76
N THR A 106 27.76 12.99 -5.81
CA THR A 106 28.93 13.60 -5.16
C THR A 106 28.64 14.03 -3.72
N GLU A 107 27.47 13.69 -3.20
CA GLU A 107 26.90 14.19 -1.94
C GLU A 107 26.46 13.02 -1.05
N GLN A 108 25.97 13.35 0.15
CA GLN A 108 25.33 12.38 1.01
C GLN A 108 24.09 11.78 0.34
N HIS A 109 23.84 10.49 0.55
CA HIS A 109 22.72 9.79 -0.07
C HIS A 109 22.28 8.59 0.76
N TRP A 110 21.06 8.14 0.51
CA TRP A 110 20.52 6.89 1.05
C TRP A 110 20.43 5.82 -0.01
N TYR A 111 20.29 4.57 0.46
CA TYR A 111 19.72 3.48 -0.30
C TYR A 111 18.45 3.01 0.41
N PHE A 112 17.32 2.99 -0.28
CA PHE A 112 16.07 2.43 0.24
C PHE A 112 15.77 1.12 -0.46
N GLY A 113 15.69 0.04 0.31
CA GLY A 113 15.19 -1.24 -0.17
C GLY A 113 13.67 -1.22 -0.11
N ILE A 114 13.03 -1.52 -1.23
CA ILE A 114 11.59 -1.71 -1.32
C ILE A 114 11.27 -2.99 -2.08
N HIS A 115 10.12 -3.61 -1.82
CA HIS A 115 9.66 -4.71 -2.68
C HIS A 115 9.35 -4.17 -4.07
N SER A 116 9.69 -4.90 -5.12
CA SER A 116 9.32 -4.48 -6.49
C SER A 116 7.81 -4.33 -6.64
N ALA A 117 7.01 -5.18 -5.96
CA ALA A 117 5.56 -5.03 -5.93
C ALA A 117 5.09 -3.72 -5.27
N CYS A 118 5.79 -3.23 -4.23
CA CYS A 118 5.47 -1.94 -3.60
C CYS A 118 5.79 -0.77 -4.54
N GLU A 119 6.88 -0.86 -5.32
CA GLU A 119 7.19 0.12 -6.36
C GLU A 119 6.11 0.14 -7.46
N ASP A 120 5.67 -1.03 -7.93
CA ASP A 120 4.62 -1.14 -8.94
C ASP A 120 3.30 -0.53 -8.45
N ILE A 121 2.92 -0.80 -7.21
CA ILE A 121 1.75 -0.18 -6.57
C ILE A 121 1.95 1.33 -6.43
N ALA A 122 3.13 1.82 -6.06
CA ALA A 122 3.43 3.25 -5.98
C ALA A 122 3.25 3.94 -7.35
N ASN A 123 3.73 3.33 -8.44
CA ASN A 123 3.51 3.86 -9.80
C ASN A 123 2.01 3.87 -10.18
N LEU A 124 1.25 2.86 -9.75
CA LEU A 124 -0.21 2.82 -9.95
C LEU A 124 -0.92 3.92 -9.15
N VAL A 125 -0.53 4.13 -7.89
CA VAL A 125 -1.07 5.20 -7.04
C VAL A 125 -0.79 6.57 -7.67
N MET A 126 0.46 6.85 -8.07
CA MET A 126 0.85 8.11 -8.72
C MET A 126 0.04 8.41 -9.99
N SER A 127 -0.34 7.37 -10.75
CA SER A 127 -1.04 7.50 -12.03
C SER A 127 -2.56 7.43 -11.94
N ARG A 128 -3.12 6.80 -10.89
CA ARG A 128 -4.56 6.51 -10.81
C ARG A 128 -5.27 7.11 -9.60
N SER A 129 -4.60 7.28 -8.47
CA SER A 129 -5.24 7.86 -7.28
C SER A 129 -5.37 9.37 -7.46
N ARG A 130 -6.57 9.92 -7.23
CA ARG A 130 -6.81 11.36 -7.22
C ARG A 130 -6.41 11.99 -5.90
N GLU A 131 -6.53 11.25 -4.81
CA GLU A 131 -6.20 11.68 -3.44
C GLU A 131 -4.69 11.66 -3.16
N ALA A 132 -3.94 10.75 -3.81
CA ALA A 132 -2.51 10.65 -3.58
C ALA A 132 -1.78 11.96 -3.88
N ARG A 133 -0.90 12.36 -2.95
CA ARG A 133 -0.09 13.57 -3.11
C ARG A 133 1.26 13.28 -3.73
N ILE A 134 1.69 12.02 -3.73
CA ILE A 134 2.83 11.54 -4.52
C ILE A 134 2.42 11.45 -6.00
N ARG A 135 3.09 12.19 -6.87
CA ARG A 135 2.84 12.21 -8.33
C ARG A 135 4.01 11.72 -9.15
N SER A 136 5.14 11.48 -8.51
CA SER A 136 6.38 11.12 -9.15
C SER A 136 7.29 10.31 -8.22
N MET A 137 8.28 9.64 -8.81
CA MET A 137 9.31 8.93 -8.03
C MET A 137 10.14 9.92 -7.19
N GLY A 138 10.27 11.18 -7.63
CA GLY A 138 10.88 12.25 -6.84
C GLY A 138 10.12 12.55 -5.56
N ASP A 139 8.79 12.60 -5.63
CA ASP A 139 7.93 12.82 -4.46
C ASP A 139 8.05 11.66 -3.47
N LEU A 140 7.97 10.42 -3.96
CA LEU A 140 8.15 9.24 -3.13
C LEU A 140 9.53 9.24 -2.45
N TRP A 141 10.59 9.49 -3.23
CA TRP A 141 11.95 9.57 -2.69
C TRP A 141 12.06 10.60 -1.57
N MET A 142 11.57 11.82 -1.80
CA MET A 142 11.64 12.90 -0.82
C MET A 142 10.95 12.54 0.50
N ILE A 143 9.78 11.91 0.43
CA ILE A 143 9.04 11.49 1.62
C ILE A 143 9.80 10.39 2.36
N LEU A 144 10.31 9.38 1.66
CA LEU A 144 11.09 8.30 2.28
C LEU A 144 12.40 8.81 2.89
N ASP A 145 13.08 9.76 2.22
CA ASP A 145 14.29 10.44 2.71
C ASP A 145 14.03 11.20 4.01
N GLN A 146 12.98 12.02 4.04
CA GLN A 146 12.61 12.80 5.21
C GLN A 146 12.20 11.91 6.40
N ARG A 147 11.37 10.89 6.15
CA ARG A 147 10.99 9.91 7.19
C ARG A 147 12.22 9.23 7.77
N CYS A 148 13.13 8.76 6.92
CA CYS A 148 14.38 8.15 7.39
C CYS A 148 15.25 9.12 8.18
N ALA A 149 15.46 10.35 7.69
CA ALA A 149 16.27 11.36 8.37
C ALA A 149 15.70 11.72 9.75
N LYS A 150 14.36 11.82 9.86
CA LYS A 150 13.68 12.10 11.13
C LYS A 150 13.88 10.95 12.12
N THR A 151 13.60 9.70 11.71
CA THR A 151 13.75 8.54 12.58
C THR A 151 15.21 8.23 12.94
N GLU A 152 16.18 8.47 12.03
CA GLU A 152 17.61 8.31 12.30
C GLU A 152 18.07 9.19 13.47
N SER A 153 17.56 10.43 13.56
CA SER A 153 17.91 11.34 14.66
C SER A 153 17.50 10.84 16.05
N GLU A 154 16.52 9.93 16.10
CA GLU A 154 15.92 9.37 17.32
C GLU A 154 16.49 7.97 17.66
N HIS A 155 17.11 7.28 16.69
CA HIS A 155 17.62 5.92 16.83
C HIS A 155 19.15 5.85 16.93
N PHE A 156 19.67 4.92 17.73
CA PHE A 156 21.11 4.71 17.85
C PHE A 156 21.72 4.14 16.56
N PHE A 157 22.83 4.74 16.10
CA PHE A 157 23.51 4.45 14.83
C PHE A 157 23.68 2.96 14.46
N GLY A 158 23.45 2.66 13.18
CA GLY A 158 24.04 1.50 12.49
C GLY A 158 23.10 0.35 12.14
N THR A 159 21.80 0.51 12.35
CA THR A 159 20.80 -0.56 12.20
C THR A 159 19.68 -0.14 11.26
N PRO A 160 19.28 -0.96 10.25
CA PRO A 160 18.03 -0.72 9.54
C PRO A 160 16.88 -0.48 10.52
N PHE A 161 15.97 0.43 10.20
CA PHE A 161 14.83 0.77 11.05
C PHE A 161 13.61 0.99 10.18
N LEU A 162 12.42 0.73 10.71
CA LEU A 162 11.20 1.12 10.01
C LEU A 162 10.95 2.61 10.31
N PRO A 163 10.90 3.52 9.30
CA PRO A 163 10.69 4.93 9.57
C PRO A 163 9.29 5.15 10.12
N GLU A 164 9.17 5.87 11.22
CA GLU A 164 7.87 6.17 11.83
C GLU A 164 7.05 7.12 10.94
N ILE A 165 5.73 6.96 10.94
CA ILE A 165 4.78 7.70 10.10
C ILE A 165 3.91 8.60 11.01
N PRO A 166 3.57 9.82 10.57
CA PRO A 166 2.67 10.70 11.32
C PRO A 166 1.28 10.10 11.56
N GLU A 167 0.83 10.10 12.83
CA GLU A 167 -0.50 9.68 13.26
C GLU A 167 -1.49 10.82 13.43
N ASN A 168 -0.99 12.04 13.54
CA ASN A 168 -1.78 13.22 13.84
C ASN A 168 -2.70 13.62 12.68
N LEU A 169 -3.82 14.26 13.01
CA LEU A 169 -4.67 14.90 12.02
C LEU A 169 -4.04 16.22 11.54
N PRO A 170 -4.42 16.73 10.35
CA PRO A 170 -3.96 18.04 9.90
C PRO A 170 -4.25 19.13 10.96
N GLY A 171 -3.19 19.79 11.44
CA GLY A 171 -3.26 20.85 12.45
C GLY A 171 -3.04 20.38 13.90
N GLU A 172 -2.89 19.09 14.15
CA GLU A 172 -2.46 18.55 15.45
C GLU A 172 -0.92 18.47 15.53
N PRO A 173 -0.34 18.49 16.76
CA PRO A 173 1.09 18.29 16.95
C PRO A 173 1.57 17.00 16.28
N LEU A 174 2.78 17.03 15.71
CA LEU A 174 3.36 15.87 15.06
C LEU A 174 3.55 14.72 16.07
N GLU A 175 2.88 13.61 15.83
CA GLU A 175 3.04 12.35 16.56
C GLU A 175 3.47 11.29 15.56
N LEU A 176 4.65 10.71 15.76
CA LEU A 176 5.20 9.66 14.90
C LEU A 176 4.98 8.30 15.55
N SER A 177 4.52 7.33 14.77
CA SER A 177 4.44 5.94 15.22
C SER A 177 4.41 4.95 14.05
N LEU A 178 4.36 3.67 14.38
CA LEU A 178 4.30 2.59 13.40
C LEU A 178 2.88 2.08 13.11
N SER A 179 1.87 2.59 13.81
CA SER A 179 0.47 2.12 13.73
C SER A 179 -0.13 2.27 12.32
N ARG A 180 0.28 3.31 11.58
CA ARG A 180 -0.16 3.58 10.19
C ARG A 180 0.57 2.76 9.13
N TYR A 181 1.40 1.79 9.52
CA TYR A 181 1.72 0.66 8.65
C TYR A 181 0.59 -0.38 8.60
N TYR A 182 -0.43 -0.23 9.46
CA TYR A 182 -1.59 -1.10 9.58
C TYR A 182 -1.22 -2.57 9.80
N LEU A 183 -0.13 -2.78 10.54
CA LEU A 183 0.37 -4.08 10.94
C LEU A 183 0.28 -4.21 12.46
N PRO A 184 0.04 -5.42 12.99
CA PRO A 184 0.37 -5.73 14.38
C PRO A 184 1.82 -5.35 14.68
N PHE A 185 2.10 -4.82 15.87
CA PHE A 185 3.47 -4.48 16.27
C PHE A 185 4.39 -5.71 16.19
N ASP A 186 3.90 -6.89 16.55
CA ASP A 186 4.63 -8.17 16.46
C ASP A 186 4.96 -8.58 15.00
N ALA A 187 4.21 -8.08 14.01
CA ALA A 187 4.46 -8.31 12.59
C ALA A 187 5.49 -7.33 12.02
N ILE A 188 5.69 -6.19 12.70
CA ILE A 188 6.78 -5.30 12.37
C ILE A 188 8.06 -5.96 12.81
N PRO A 189 9.03 -6.13 11.90
CA PRO A 189 10.20 -6.91 12.21
C PRO A 189 10.99 -6.39 13.43
N GLY A 190 10.98 -7.16 14.52
CA GLY A 190 11.82 -6.98 15.71
C GLY A 190 12.40 -8.32 16.20
N ASP A 191 13.18 -8.28 17.30
CA ASP A 191 13.90 -9.41 17.90
C ASP A 191 13.03 -10.63 18.30
N GLN A 192 11.69 -10.53 18.27
CA GLN A 192 10.77 -11.56 18.76
C GLN A 192 9.86 -12.21 17.70
N ALA A 193 10.05 -11.95 16.40
CA ALA A 193 9.13 -12.39 15.35
C ALA A 193 9.08 -13.92 15.06
N ASP A 194 9.64 -14.76 15.93
CA ASP A 194 9.83 -16.20 15.66
C ASP A 194 8.91 -17.15 16.45
N ALA A 195 7.93 -16.68 17.24
CA ALA A 195 7.18 -17.58 18.12
C ALA A 195 5.76 -17.96 17.68
N ARG A 196 5.09 -17.17 16.84
CA ARG A 196 3.68 -17.41 16.47
C ARG A 196 3.58 -17.55 14.96
N GLY A 197 3.92 -18.74 14.44
CA GLY A 197 3.95 -19.09 13.02
C GLY A 197 2.59 -19.04 12.30
N PHE A 198 1.87 -17.93 12.41
CA PHE A 198 0.65 -17.66 11.67
C PHE A 198 1.02 -16.91 10.40
N TYR A 199 0.80 -17.59 9.28
CA TYR A 199 0.81 -16.97 7.98
C TYR A 199 -0.41 -16.06 7.88
N GLU A 200 -0.19 -14.75 7.94
CA GLU A 200 -1.25 -13.74 7.96
C GLU A 200 -1.45 -13.07 6.59
N TRP A 201 -2.58 -12.37 6.41
CA TRP A 201 -2.95 -11.80 5.11
C TRP A 201 -1.98 -10.75 4.57
N TYR A 202 -1.19 -10.10 5.43
CA TYR A 202 -0.20 -9.10 5.02
C TYR A 202 1.05 -9.75 4.39
N GLU A 203 1.22 -11.07 4.49
CA GLU A 203 2.32 -11.79 3.83
C GLU A 203 2.01 -12.17 2.37
N ASP A 204 0.74 -12.10 1.96
CA ASP A 204 0.28 -12.42 0.60
C ASP A 204 0.68 -11.38 -0.44
N ASP A 205 0.92 -11.84 -1.66
CA ASP A 205 1.24 -11.01 -2.82
C ASP A 205 0.17 -9.93 -3.08
N PRO A 206 0.53 -8.64 -2.92
CA PRO A 206 -0.41 -7.55 -3.13
C PRO A 206 -0.58 -7.21 -4.62
N LEU A 207 0.34 -7.63 -5.49
CA LEU A 207 0.31 -7.32 -6.91
C LEU A 207 -0.45 -8.40 -7.68
N PHE A 208 -0.11 -9.67 -7.48
CA PHE A 208 -0.79 -10.80 -8.11
C PHE A 208 -1.70 -11.52 -7.11
N VAL A 209 -3.00 -11.20 -7.16
CA VAL A 209 -4.01 -11.74 -6.26
C VAL A 209 -4.85 -12.81 -6.98
N PRO A 210 -4.67 -14.11 -6.70
CA PRO A 210 -5.39 -15.18 -7.38
C PRO A 210 -6.91 -15.09 -7.17
N ASP A 211 -7.68 -15.40 -8.21
CA ASP A 211 -9.15 -15.43 -8.19
C ASP A 211 -9.82 -14.11 -7.72
N LEU A 212 -9.10 -12.98 -7.75
CA LEU A 212 -9.55 -11.68 -7.24
C LEU A 212 -10.96 -11.33 -7.69
N THR A 213 -11.17 -11.28 -9.01
CA THR A 213 -12.45 -10.87 -9.61
C THR A 213 -13.58 -11.79 -9.21
N ARG A 214 -13.37 -13.11 -9.31
CA ARG A 214 -14.38 -14.13 -8.98
C ARG A 214 -14.77 -14.03 -7.50
N ARG A 215 -13.81 -13.83 -6.61
CA ARG A 215 -14.06 -13.69 -5.17
C ARG A 215 -14.79 -12.41 -4.84
N ILE A 216 -14.38 -11.26 -5.40
CA ILE A 216 -15.10 -9.98 -5.19
C ILE A 216 -16.56 -10.12 -5.62
N ILE A 217 -16.83 -10.51 -6.87
CA ILE A 217 -18.21 -10.56 -7.38
C ILE A 217 -19.08 -11.64 -6.73
N SER A 218 -18.47 -12.64 -6.07
CA SER A 218 -19.22 -13.64 -5.30
C SER A 218 -19.90 -13.05 -4.06
N ASN A 219 -19.43 -11.88 -3.60
CA ASN A 219 -20.05 -11.12 -2.51
C ASN A 219 -21.24 -10.25 -2.98
N LEU A 220 -21.51 -10.15 -4.29
CA LEU A 220 -22.63 -9.36 -4.79
C LEU A 220 -23.96 -9.93 -4.27
N GLN A 221 -24.78 -9.04 -3.72
CA GLN A 221 -26.12 -9.33 -3.26
C GLN A 221 -27.13 -8.80 -4.27
N LYS A 222 -28.32 -9.40 -4.31
CA LYS A 222 -29.41 -8.87 -5.13
C LYS A 222 -29.76 -7.47 -4.63
N TYR A 223 -29.92 -6.54 -5.57
CA TYR A 223 -30.40 -5.19 -5.28
C TYR A 223 -31.84 -5.26 -4.77
N GLU A 224 -32.04 -4.74 -3.55
CA GLU A 224 -33.36 -4.54 -2.97
C GLU A 224 -33.61 -3.04 -2.94
N PRO A 225 -34.54 -2.52 -3.77
CA PRO A 225 -34.79 -1.09 -3.82
C PRO A 225 -35.23 -0.61 -2.44
N GLY A 226 -34.58 0.44 -1.96
CA GLY A 226 -34.92 1.06 -0.67
C GLY A 226 -36.34 1.63 -0.66
N ASP A 227 -36.73 2.16 0.51
CA ASP A 227 -38.05 2.73 0.74
C ASP A 227 -38.43 3.85 -0.26
N GLU A 228 -39.68 4.30 -0.25
CA GLU A 228 -40.19 5.35 -1.16
C GLU A 228 -39.31 6.61 -1.21
N ALA A 229 -38.65 6.94 -0.09
CA ALA A 229 -37.70 8.05 -0.01
C ALA A 229 -36.47 7.84 -0.91
N ALA A 230 -35.89 6.63 -0.94
CA ALA A 230 -34.76 6.29 -1.81
C ALA A 230 -35.18 6.36 -3.28
N SER A 231 -36.35 5.82 -3.61
CA SER A 231 -36.93 5.93 -4.95
C SER A 231 -37.13 7.39 -5.39
N GLN A 232 -37.50 8.29 -4.48
CA GLN A 232 -37.62 9.72 -4.77
C GLN A 232 -36.25 10.38 -4.97
N SER A 233 -35.24 10.01 -4.18
CA SER A 233 -33.86 10.49 -4.34
C SER A 233 -33.25 10.07 -5.68
N VAL A 234 -33.46 8.83 -6.10
CA VAL A 234 -33.03 8.31 -7.41
C VAL A 234 -33.63 9.14 -8.55
N LYS A 235 -34.93 9.43 -8.51
CA LYS A 235 -35.58 10.30 -9.52
C LYS A 235 -34.97 11.69 -9.55
N LYS A 236 -34.75 12.30 -8.37
CA LYS A 236 -34.08 13.61 -8.29
C LYS A 236 -32.69 13.55 -8.88
N PHE A 237 -31.93 12.49 -8.64
CA PHE A 237 -30.60 12.29 -9.25
C PHE A 237 -30.70 12.15 -10.76
N GLU A 238 -31.68 11.41 -11.28
CA GLU A 238 -31.90 11.27 -12.72
C GLU A 238 -32.30 12.58 -13.41
N ASP A 239 -32.95 13.50 -12.72
CA ASP A 239 -33.34 14.82 -13.24
C ASP A 239 -32.16 15.82 -13.31
N VAL A 240 -31.03 15.52 -12.64
CA VAL A 240 -29.83 16.37 -12.63
C VAL A 240 -29.14 16.36 -14.02
N PRO A 241 -28.59 17.50 -14.49
CA PRO A 241 -27.79 17.54 -15.72
C PRO A 241 -26.61 16.57 -15.71
N HIS A 242 -26.27 16.01 -16.87
CA HIS A 242 -25.22 15.00 -16.96
C HIS A 242 -23.86 15.49 -16.44
N GLU A 243 -23.53 16.77 -16.64
CA GLU A 243 -22.29 17.37 -16.18
C GLU A 243 -22.14 17.31 -14.66
N ILE A 244 -23.25 17.48 -13.94
CA ILE A 244 -23.27 17.41 -12.47
C ILE A 244 -23.24 15.95 -12.01
N LYS A 245 -23.89 15.03 -12.75
CA LYS A 245 -23.78 13.59 -12.46
C LYS A 245 -22.34 13.12 -12.59
N ASP A 246 -21.67 13.51 -13.67
CA ASP A 246 -20.27 13.17 -13.91
C ASP A 246 -19.38 13.72 -12.78
N ASP A 247 -19.56 14.98 -12.36
CA ASP A 247 -18.82 15.57 -11.23
C ASP A 247 -19.08 14.84 -9.90
N ILE A 248 -20.32 14.38 -9.65
CA ILE A 248 -20.65 13.57 -8.46
C ILE A 248 -19.91 12.23 -8.51
N LEU A 249 -19.93 11.53 -9.64
CA LEU A 249 -19.29 10.22 -9.78
C LEU A 249 -17.77 10.33 -9.68
N ASP A 250 -17.22 11.39 -10.27
CA ASP A 250 -15.80 11.68 -10.23
C ASP A 250 -15.31 11.85 -8.80
N LYS A 251 -16.11 12.48 -7.93
CA LYS A 251 -15.76 12.72 -6.52
C LYS A 251 -16.25 11.63 -5.56
N LEU A 252 -17.05 10.68 -6.04
CA LEU A 252 -17.70 9.69 -5.17
C LEU A 252 -16.69 8.81 -4.44
N LEU A 253 -15.60 8.44 -5.10
CA LEU A 253 -14.56 7.56 -4.55
C LEU A 253 -13.45 8.31 -3.81
N ASP A 254 -13.46 9.65 -3.88
CA ASP A 254 -12.45 10.52 -3.26
C ASP A 254 -12.71 10.72 -1.76
N GLN A 255 -13.87 10.30 -1.25
CA GLN A 255 -14.26 10.47 0.15
C GLN A 255 -14.47 9.13 0.86
N PRO A 256 -14.22 9.06 2.18
CA PRO A 256 -14.61 7.90 2.98
C PRO A 256 -16.11 7.64 2.85
N LEU A 257 -16.47 6.45 2.37
CA LEU A 257 -17.86 6.05 2.22
C LEU A 257 -18.34 5.35 3.49
N SER A 258 -19.49 5.78 4.03
CA SER A 258 -20.19 4.99 5.06
C SER A 258 -20.55 3.61 4.51
N LEU A 259 -20.52 2.59 5.38
CA LEU A 259 -21.01 1.24 5.07
C LEU A 259 -22.53 1.21 4.84
N ASP A 260 -23.26 2.16 5.41
CA ASP A 260 -24.71 2.26 5.23
C ASP A 260 -25.04 2.67 3.79
N CYS A 261 -25.87 1.85 3.15
CA CYS A 261 -26.35 2.14 1.80
C CYS A 261 -27.44 3.20 1.84
N THR A 262 -27.29 4.21 1.00
CA THR A 262 -28.23 5.34 0.89
C THR A 262 -29.27 5.13 -0.21
N TYR A 263 -28.96 4.27 -1.19
CA TYR A 263 -29.77 3.96 -2.36
C TYR A 263 -30.30 5.23 -3.06
N SER A 264 -29.52 6.31 -3.01
CA SER A 264 -29.87 7.63 -3.53
C SER A 264 -29.32 7.86 -4.95
N ILE A 265 -28.37 7.03 -5.38
CA ILE A 265 -27.78 7.03 -6.72
C ILE A 265 -28.20 5.71 -7.41
N PRO A 266 -28.62 5.72 -8.68
CA PRO A 266 -29.03 4.49 -9.37
C PRO A 266 -27.92 3.42 -9.39
N PRO A 267 -28.25 2.12 -9.33
CA PRO A 267 -27.24 1.05 -9.27
C PRO A 267 -26.28 1.01 -10.47
N SER A 268 -26.71 1.49 -11.64
CA SER A 268 -25.87 1.61 -12.84
C SER A 268 -24.67 2.55 -12.64
N TYR A 269 -24.84 3.62 -11.86
CA TYR A 269 -23.80 4.58 -11.54
C TYR A 269 -22.87 4.05 -10.44
N TRP A 270 -23.40 3.35 -9.45
CA TRP A 270 -22.57 2.62 -8.48
C TRP A 270 -21.72 1.54 -9.14
N LYS A 271 -22.24 0.87 -10.17
CA LYS A 271 -21.47 -0.06 -10.99
C LYS A 271 -20.33 0.64 -11.74
N GLN A 272 -20.56 1.83 -12.27
CA GLN A 272 -19.51 2.65 -12.88
C GLN A 272 -18.45 3.02 -11.85
N ALA A 273 -18.86 3.44 -10.65
CA ALA A 273 -17.95 3.72 -9.54
C ALA A 273 -17.13 2.49 -9.15
N PHE A 274 -17.76 1.32 -9.02
CA PHE A 274 -17.07 0.04 -8.75
C PHE A 274 -15.92 -0.21 -9.74
N PHE A 275 -16.15 -0.02 -11.04
CA PHE A 275 -15.12 -0.21 -12.06
C PHE A 275 -14.01 0.84 -12.05
N ASN A 276 -14.25 1.97 -11.38
CA ASN A 276 -13.30 3.06 -11.23
C ASN A 276 -12.52 2.97 -9.91
N ILE A 277 -12.74 1.95 -9.07
CA ILE A 277 -11.96 1.73 -7.84
C ILE A 277 -10.46 1.59 -8.20
N PRO A 278 -9.59 2.52 -7.76
CA PRO A 278 -8.23 2.59 -8.29
C PRO A 278 -7.35 1.36 -8.00
N PHE A 279 -7.49 0.75 -6.82
CA PHE A 279 -6.73 -0.43 -6.40
C PHE A 279 -7.26 -1.76 -6.96
N LEU A 280 -8.29 -1.73 -7.80
CA LEU A 280 -8.83 -2.90 -8.50
C LEU A 280 -8.53 -2.82 -10.01
N TRP A 281 -7.29 -2.48 -10.35
CA TRP A 281 -6.88 -2.21 -11.75
C TRP A 281 -6.88 -3.45 -12.67
N ASP A 282 -6.86 -4.65 -12.11
CA ASP A 282 -6.67 -5.94 -12.78
C ASP A 282 -7.91 -6.84 -12.72
N LEU A 283 -9.11 -6.26 -12.61
CA LEU A 283 -10.35 -7.02 -12.69
C LEU A 283 -10.51 -7.70 -14.07
N ASP A 284 -10.90 -8.97 -14.05
CA ASP A 284 -11.13 -9.81 -15.23
C ASP A 284 -12.49 -9.48 -15.85
N LYS A 285 -12.42 -8.79 -16.98
CA LYS A 285 -13.60 -8.37 -17.75
C LYS A 285 -14.48 -9.54 -18.17
N SER A 286 -13.90 -10.70 -18.49
CA SER A 286 -14.68 -11.86 -18.94
C SER A 286 -15.59 -12.39 -17.84
N ILE A 287 -15.05 -12.51 -16.62
CA ILE A 287 -15.81 -12.97 -15.45
C ILE A 287 -16.90 -11.93 -15.09
N LEU A 288 -16.60 -10.64 -15.21
CA LEU A 288 -17.59 -9.57 -14.98
C LEU A 288 -18.73 -9.60 -16.01
N ASP A 289 -18.41 -9.77 -17.29
CA ASP A 289 -19.40 -9.86 -18.36
C ASP A 289 -20.32 -11.07 -18.17
N GLU A 290 -19.77 -12.22 -17.77
CA GLU A 290 -20.55 -13.41 -17.39
C GLU A 290 -21.52 -13.10 -16.24
N LYS A 291 -21.04 -12.43 -15.19
CA LYS A 291 -21.87 -12.06 -14.03
C LYS A 291 -22.97 -11.06 -14.39
N MET A 292 -22.72 -10.18 -15.35
CA MET A 292 -23.71 -9.26 -15.90
C MET A 292 -24.76 -9.98 -16.76
N LEU A 293 -24.35 -10.99 -17.53
CA LEU A 293 -25.25 -11.82 -18.32
C LEU A 293 -26.16 -12.67 -17.42
N GLU A 294 -25.63 -13.18 -16.31
CA GLU A 294 -26.39 -13.88 -15.26
C GLU A 294 -27.53 -12.99 -14.74
N ALA A 295 -27.21 -11.75 -14.31
CA ALA A 295 -28.22 -10.79 -13.84
C ALA A 295 -29.31 -10.52 -14.89
N LYS A 296 -28.91 -10.28 -16.15
CA LYS A 296 -29.83 -10.03 -17.25
C LYS A 296 -30.76 -11.23 -17.51
N SER A 297 -30.22 -12.44 -17.47
CA SER A 297 -30.98 -13.67 -17.70
C SER A 297 -31.95 -13.98 -16.56
N ALA A 298 -31.57 -13.68 -15.32
CA ALA A 298 -32.41 -13.84 -14.14
C ALA A 298 -33.40 -12.67 -13.92
N GLY A 299 -33.28 -11.58 -14.70
CA GLY A 299 -34.09 -10.37 -14.51
C GLY A 299 -33.86 -9.69 -13.16
N ILE A 300 -32.63 -9.75 -12.65
CA ILE A 300 -32.23 -9.13 -11.39
C ILE A 300 -31.21 -8.02 -11.62
N GLU A 301 -31.07 -7.14 -10.64
CA GLU A 301 -29.99 -6.16 -10.54
C GLU A 301 -29.14 -6.49 -9.31
N TRP A 302 -27.83 -6.23 -9.39
CA TRP A 302 -26.89 -6.45 -8.28
C TRP A 302 -26.72 -5.17 -7.47
N ASP A 303 -26.55 -5.30 -6.15
CA ASP A 303 -26.28 -4.18 -5.25
C ASP A 303 -24.81 -3.74 -5.36
N TRP A 304 -24.54 -2.89 -6.36
CA TRP A 304 -23.22 -2.31 -6.58
C TRP A 304 -22.84 -1.25 -5.54
N GLU A 305 -23.82 -0.62 -4.88
CA GLU A 305 -23.55 0.37 -3.83
C GLU A 305 -22.87 -0.30 -2.64
N LYS A 306 -23.48 -1.39 -2.15
CA LYS A 306 -22.98 -2.12 -0.98
C LYS A 306 -21.55 -2.61 -1.16
N ILE A 307 -21.26 -3.30 -2.26
CA ILE A 307 -19.93 -3.85 -2.50
C ILE A 307 -18.88 -2.74 -2.68
N THR A 308 -19.24 -1.63 -3.34
CA THR A 308 -18.33 -0.49 -3.53
C THR A 308 -17.99 0.16 -2.21
N ARG A 309 -18.99 0.39 -1.35
CA ARG A 309 -18.79 0.95 0.00
C ARG A 309 -17.91 0.06 0.85
N GLN A 310 -18.19 -1.25 0.89
CA GLN A 310 -17.39 -2.21 1.64
C GLN A 310 -15.93 -2.25 1.15
N LEU A 311 -15.69 -2.27 -0.16
CA LEU A 311 -14.34 -2.26 -0.74
C LEU A 311 -13.59 -0.96 -0.47
N MET A 312 -14.28 0.19 -0.53
CA MET A 312 -13.67 1.50 -0.28
C MET A 312 -13.46 1.82 1.20
N THR A 313 -13.82 0.91 2.10
CA THR A 313 -13.56 1.09 3.54
C THR A 313 -12.05 1.28 3.77
N PRO A 314 -11.63 2.35 4.48
CA PRO A 314 -10.24 2.51 4.87
C PRO A 314 -9.76 1.34 5.73
N VAL A 315 -8.50 0.96 5.56
CA VAL A 315 -7.81 0.07 6.49
C VAL A 315 -7.72 0.78 7.83
N ALA A 316 -8.22 0.12 8.87
CA ALA A 316 -8.15 0.65 10.23
C ALA A 316 -6.80 0.32 10.89
N ILE A 317 -6.34 1.19 11.78
CA ILE A 317 -5.23 0.90 12.68
C ILE A 317 -5.55 -0.39 13.46
N CYS A 318 -4.53 -1.21 13.67
CA CYS A 318 -4.66 -2.50 14.36
C CYS A 318 -5.30 -2.31 15.74
N GLY A 319 -6.44 -2.97 15.96
CA GLY A 319 -7.14 -2.95 17.24
C GLY A 319 -6.58 -3.99 18.20
N GLN A 320 -7.21 -4.07 19.38
CA GLN A 320 -7.01 -5.18 20.32
C GLN A 320 -8.28 -6.03 20.35
N SER A 321 -8.12 -7.35 20.34
CA SER A 321 -9.22 -8.27 20.62
C SER A 321 -9.57 -8.23 22.11
N ASP A 322 -10.70 -8.88 22.48
CA ASP A 322 -11.09 -9.03 23.88
C ASP A 322 -10.03 -9.77 24.72
N ASP A 323 -9.19 -10.59 24.08
CA ASP A 323 -8.09 -11.33 24.70
C ASP A 323 -6.79 -10.50 24.78
N GLY A 324 -6.80 -9.25 24.30
CA GLY A 324 -5.65 -8.35 24.25
C GLY A 324 -4.66 -8.64 23.13
N ASP A 325 -4.96 -9.62 22.26
CA ASP A 325 -4.15 -9.91 21.08
C ASP A 325 -4.38 -8.84 20.00
N PRO A 326 -3.34 -8.46 19.23
CA PRO A 326 -3.50 -7.52 18.14
C PRO A 326 -4.43 -8.11 17.08
N MET A 327 -5.47 -7.35 16.70
CA MET A 327 -6.44 -7.76 15.69
C MET A 327 -6.22 -6.92 14.42
N PRO A 328 -5.48 -7.44 13.43
CA PRO A 328 -5.25 -6.72 12.18
C PRO A 328 -6.57 -6.54 11.42
N TRP A 329 -6.73 -5.38 10.80
CA TRP A 329 -7.88 -5.10 9.94
C TRP A 329 -7.92 -6.06 8.73
N ASN A 330 -9.11 -6.51 8.35
CA ASN A 330 -9.32 -7.22 7.08
C ASN A 330 -10.75 -6.99 6.57
N TYR A 331 -11.01 -7.36 5.33
CA TYR A 331 -12.33 -7.21 4.70
C TYR A 331 -13.45 -8.07 5.33
N ASP A 332 -13.13 -9.12 6.11
CA ASP A 332 -14.16 -9.89 6.81
C ASP A 332 -14.90 -9.01 7.84
N GLN A 333 -14.22 -8.01 8.42
CA GLN A 333 -14.79 -7.06 9.38
C GLN A 333 -15.89 -6.19 8.78
N VAL A 334 -15.92 -6.03 7.45
CA VAL A 334 -16.98 -5.34 6.71
C VAL A 334 -17.87 -6.31 5.93
N GLY A 335 -17.77 -7.61 6.21
CA GLY A 335 -18.62 -8.65 5.61
C GLY A 335 -18.26 -9.00 4.17
N LEU A 336 -16.98 -8.88 3.78
CA LEU A 336 -16.48 -9.27 2.46
C LEU A 336 -15.52 -10.46 2.54
N ALA A 337 -15.86 -11.56 1.89
CA ALA A 337 -14.98 -12.70 1.72
C ALA A 337 -14.11 -12.52 0.47
N VAL A 338 -12.88 -12.03 0.63
CA VAL A 338 -11.95 -11.73 -0.46
C VAL A 338 -10.57 -12.36 -0.20
N PRO A 339 -9.72 -12.53 -1.25
CA PRO A 339 -8.38 -13.07 -1.06
C PRO A 339 -7.55 -12.17 -0.16
N HIS A 340 -6.70 -12.79 0.66
CA HIS A 340 -5.80 -12.10 1.59
C HIS A 340 -4.89 -11.06 0.91
N GLY A 341 -4.35 -11.37 -0.27
CA GLY A 341 -3.58 -10.41 -1.07
C GLY A 341 -4.32 -9.10 -1.38
N LEU A 342 -5.67 -9.08 -1.43
CA LEU A 342 -6.43 -7.84 -1.58
C LEU A 342 -6.38 -6.97 -0.31
N ASN A 343 -6.35 -7.56 0.89
CA ASN A 343 -6.15 -6.82 2.14
C ASN A 343 -4.77 -6.14 2.10
N ASN A 344 -3.71 -6.88 1.74
CA ASN A 344 -2.36 -6.34 1.66
C ASN A 344 -2.23 -5.24 0.59
N ARG A 345 -2.86 -5.46 -0.57
CA ARG A 345 -2.95 -4.45 -1.64
C ARG A 345 -3.60 -3.17 -1.15
N ARG A 346 -4.77 -3.25 -0.51
CA ARG A 346 -5.48 -2.06 -0.02
C ARG A 346 -4.66 -1.33 1.05
N ARG A 347 -3.99 -2.07 1.94
CA ARG A 347 -3.08 -1.52 2.95
C ARG A 347 -1.95 -0.71 2.31
N ILE A 348 -1.18 -1.31 1.40
CA ILE A 348 -0.06 -0.64 0.75
C ILE A 348 -0.54 0.57 -0.05
N TRP A 349 -1.67 0.43 -0.75
CA TRP A 349 -2.30 1.52 -1.47
C TRP A 349 -2.64 2.70 -0.54
N GLN A 350 -3.26 2.44 0.62
CA GLN A 350 -3.61 3.48 1.58
C GLN A 350 -2.38 4.16 2.19
N ILE A 351 -1.34 3.40 2.56
CA ILE A 351 -0.07 3.97 3.02
C ILE A 351 0.47 4.99 2.02
N LEU A 352 0.44 4.64 0.72
CA LEU A 352 0.91 5.49 -0.38
C LEU A 352 0.00 6.69 -0.67
N GLU A 353 -1.33 6.54 -0.56
CA GLU A 353 -2.29 7.65 -0.71
C GLU A 353 -2.12 8.69 0.40
N GLU A 354 -1.89 8.23 1.63
CA GLU A 354 -1.72 9.08 2.81
C GLU A 354 -0.32 9.71 2.90
N MET A 355 0.64 9.29 2.07
CA MET A 355 1.95 9.95 1.98
C MET A 355 1.78 11.39 1.47
N TYR A 356 2.34 12.34 2.21
CA TYR A 356 2.39 13.74 1.83
C TYR A 356 3.83 14.25 1.78
N PRO A 357 4.21 15.08 0.79
CA PRO A 357 5.41 15.90 0.88
C PRO A 357 5.51 16.60 2.24
N ASN A 358 6.58 16.34 2.99
CA ASN A 358 6.79 16.86 4.35
C ASN A 358 5.81 16.33 5.40
N ASP A 359 5.29 15.11 5.26
CA ASP A 359 4.41 14.50 6.26
C ASP A 359 5.05 14.46 7.66
N VAL A 360 6.35 14.22 7.76
CA VAL A 360 7.10 14.24 9.02
C VAL A 360 7.58 15.64 9.45
N GLY A 361 7.02 16.71 8.89
CA GLY A 361 7.13 18.11 9.39
C GLY A 361 8.48 18.44 10.01
N LEU A 362 9.52 18.62 9.20
CA LEU A 362 10.80 19.17 9.66
C LEU A 362 10.65 20.70 9.78
N GLU A 363 9.90 21.18 10.77
CA GLU A 363 9.78 22.60 11.07
C GLU A 363 10.04 22.87 12.56
N ASP A 364 11.18 23.51 12.84
CA ASP A 364 11.15 24.69 13.69
C ASP A 364 10.65 25.85 12.81
N GLU A 365 9.35 26.14 12.85
CA GLU A 365 8.84 27.48 12.51
C GLU A 365 9.22 28.41 13.67
N GLU A 366 10.41 29.01 13.61
CA GLU A 366 10.68 30.28 14.30
C GLU A 366 10.56 31.42 13.28
N ASP A 367 9.41 32.12 13.32
CA ASP A 367 9.24 33.47 12.76
C ASP A 367 10.04 34.52 13.56
#